data_AF-A0A932Y6A3-F1
#
_entry.id   AF-A0A932Y6A3-F1
#
_cell.length_a   1.000
_cell.length_b   1.000
_cell.length_c   1.000
_cell.angle_alpha   90.00
_cell.angle_beta   90.00
_cell.angle_gamma   90.00
#
_symmetry.space_group_name_H-M   'P 1'
#
loop_
_entity.id
_entity.type
_entity.pdbx_description
1 polymer ?
#
loop_
_entity_poly.entity_id
_entity_poly.type
_entity_poly.pdbx_seq_one_letter_code
_entity_poly.pdbx_strand_id
1 'polypeptide(L)'
;MFYYVYVLQSLRFKDKLYIGSTPDLKKRVAKHNAAVNFSTRAYAPWRLIFYESYLYKEDALRREKYLKTNKGSRVIKNMLRDYFYHTRSTVSGRKIKSNF
;
A
#
# COMPACT_ATOMS: atom_id res chain seq x y z
N MET A 1 10.92 -13.32 -14.91
CA MET A 1 10.96 -12.06 -14.14
C MET A 1 9.59 -11.87 -13.51
N PHE A 2 9.49 -11.54 -12.22
CA PHE A 2 8.19 -11.32 -11.56
C PHE A 2 7.66 -9.89 -11.79
N TYR A 3 6.34 -9.74 -11.73
CA TYR A 3 5.63 -8.47 -11.66
C TYR A 3 4.99 -8.33 -10.29
N TYR A 4 5.06 -7.14 -9.70
CA TYR A 4 4.57 -6.89 -8.36
C TYR A 4 3.38 -5.94 -8.41
N VAL A 5 2.32 -6.27 -7.67
CA VAL A 5 1.27 -5.32 -7.29
C VAL A 5 1.54 -4.89 -5.86
N TYR A 6 1.49 -3.60 -5.57
CA TYR A 6 1.91 -3.07 -4.28
C TYR A 6 0.93 -2.03 -3.74
N VAL A 7 0.89 -1.92 -2.40
CA VAL A 7 0.14 -0.91 -1.67
C VAL A 7 1.11 -0.07 -0.85
N LEU A 8 1.10 1.23 -1.10
CA LEU A 8 1.82 2.21 -0.28
C LEU A 8 0.83 2.97 0.60
N GLN A 9 1.26 3.34 1.80
CA GLN A 9 0.56 4.26 2.69
C GLN A 9 1.38 5.52 2.88
N SER A 10 0.74 6.68 2.78
CA SER A 10 1.39 7.94 3.16
C SER A 10 1.67 7.95 4.65
N LEU A 11 2.89 8.31 5.03
CA LEU A 11 3.26 8.48 6.43
C LEU A 11 2.62 9.73 7.04
N ARG A 12 2.36 10.76 6.22
CA ARG A 12 1.71 12.03 6.62
C ARG A 12 0.20 11.91 6.69
N PHE A 13 -0.40 11.21 5.73
CA PHE A 13 -1.85 11.07 5.61
C PHE A 13 -2.24 9.59 5.68
N LYS A 14 -2.52 9.08 6.88
CA LYS A 14 -2.69 7.63 7.11
C LYS A 14 -3.81 6.99 6.29
N ASP A 15 -4.82 7.76 5.89
CA ASP A 15 -5.93 7.29 5.04
C ASP A 15 -5.60 7.28 3.54
N LYS A 16 -4.45 7.85 3.13
CA LYS A 16 -4.02 7.89 1.74
C LYS A 16 -3.23 6.63 1.40
N LEU A 17 -3.84 5.80 0.58
CA LEU A 17 -3.24 4.61 -0.02
C LEU A 17 -2.95 4.84 -1.50
N TYR A 18 -1.85 4.27 -1.98
CA TYR A 18 -1.53 4.18 -3.40
C TYR A 18 -1.40 2.72 -3.79
N ILE A 19 -2.03 2.34 -4.91
CA ILE A 19 -1.98 0.98 -5.46
C ILE A 19 -1.40 1.06 -6.87
N GLY A 20 -0.38 0.26 -7.14
CA GLY A 20 0.23 0.20 -8.47
C GLY A 20 0.87 -1.15 -8.76
N SER A 21 1.39 -1.30 -9.97
CA SER A 21 2.22 -2.44 -10.36
C SER A 21 3.57 -2.03 -10.98
N THR A 22 4.55 -2.93 -10.91
CA THR A 22 5.92 -2.70 -11.40
C THR A 22 6.70 -4.02 -11.52
N PRO A 23 7.63 -4.17 -12.49
CA PRO A 23 8.58 -5.29 -12.49
C PRO A 23 9.72 -5.10 -11.47
N ASP A 24 9.92 -3.87 -10.97
CA ASP A 24 10.94 -3.54 -9.97
C ASP A 24 10.29 -2.75 -8.82
N LEU A 25 10.06 -3.43 -7.71
CA LEU A 25 9.38 -2.90 -6.52
C LEU A 25 10.26 -1.89 -5.78
N LYS A 26 11.55 -2.20 -5.59
CA LYS A 26 12.49 -1.35 -4.85
C LYS A 26 12.67 0.00 -5.53
N LYS A 27 12.97 -0.01 -6.84
CA LYS A 27 13.13 1.22 -7.64
C LYS A 27 11.85 2.05 -7.65
N ARG A 28 10.68 1.41 -7.70
CA ARG A 28 9.40 2.11 -7.71
C ARG A 28 9.10 2.82 -6.39
N VAL A 29 9.35 2.17 -5.25
CA VAL A 29 9.17 2.78 -3.93
C VAL A 29 10.11 3.97 -3.77
N ALA A 30 11.39 3.82 -4.14
CA ALA A 30 12.36 4.92 -4.12
C ALA A 30 11.90 6.11 -4.98
N LYS A 31 11.39 5.85 -6.19
CA LYS A 31 10.88 6.90 -7.09
C LYS A 31 9.69 7.68 -6.51
N HIS A 32 8.76 7.00 -5.84
CA HIS A 32 7.63 7.67 -5.17
C HIS A 32 8.09 8.55 -4.00
N ASN A 33 9.09 8.10 -3.24
CA ASN A 33 9.65 8.85 -2.12
C ASN A 33 10.55 10.01 -2.54
N ALA A 34 11.18 9.92 -3.70
CA ALA A 34 11.94 11.01 -4.30
C ALA A 34 11.04 12.17 -4.80
N ALA A 35 9.72 12.10 -4.62
CA ALA A 35 8.78 13.18 -4.94
C ALA A 35 8.80 13.64 -6.43
N VAL A 36 9.33 12.80 -7.33
CA VAL A 36 9.50 13.13 -8.75
C VAL A 36 8.16 13.17 -9.50
N ASN A 37 7.11 12.56 -8.95
CA ASN A 37 5.80 12.51 -9.57
C ASN A 37 4.85 13.54 -8.94
N PHE A 38 4.39 14.50 -9.74
CA PHE A 38 3.55 15.62 -9.31
C PHE A 38 2.33 15.17 -8.49
N SER A 39 1.66 14.09 -8.93
CA SER A 39 0.42 13.59 -8.30
C SER A 39 0.63 12.83 -6.98
N THR A 40 1.83 12.31 -6.70
CA THR A 40 2.11 11.56 -5.47
C THR A 40 3.04 12.30 -4.50
N ARG A 41 3.70 13.37 -4.94
CA ARG A 41 4.59 14.22 -4.12
C ARG A 41 3.89 14.80 -2.89
N ALA A 42 2.65 15.26 -3.02
CA ALA A 42 1.91 15.88 -1.91
C ALA A 42 1.73 14.94 -0.70
N TYR A 43 1.77 13.63 -0.93
CA TYR A 43 1.51 12.62 0.08
C TYR A 43 2.77 11.83 0.46
N ALA A 44 3.94 12.14 -0.11
CA ALA A 44 5.21 11.59 0.35
C ALA A 44 5.55 12.12 1.76
N PRO A 45 6.30 11.36 2.59
CA PRO A 45 6.88 10.06 2.31
C PRO A 45 5.87 8.90 2.38
N TRP A 46 6.12 7.87 1.58
CA TRP A 46 5.35 6.65 1.42
C TRP A 46 6.05 5.46 2.07
N ARG A 47 5.27 4.61 2.72
CA ARG A 47 5.68 3.30 3.24
C ARG A 47 5.04 2.20 2.42
N LEU A 48 5.82 1.22 1.97
CA LEU A 48 5.29 -0.02 1.44
C LEU A 48 4.68 -0.85 2.57
N ILE A 49 3.40 -1.17 2.48
CA ILE A 49 2.67 -1.91 3.53
C ILE A 49 2.26 -3.32 3.09
N PHE A 50 2.26 -3.57 1.78
CA PHE A 50 1.86 -4.85 1.19
C PHE A 50 2.32 -4.96 -0.26
N TYR A 51 2.61 -6.19 -0.72
CA TYR A 51 2.77 -6.50 -2.13
C TYR A 51 2.42 -7.97 -2.44
N GLU A 52 2.05 -8.24 -3.69
CA GLU A 52 1.83 -9.57 -4.27
C GLU A 52 2.70 -9.71 -5.53
N SER A 53 3.19 -10.92 -5.83
CA SER A 53 4.01 -11.20 -7.01
C SER A 53 3.30 -12.12 -8.01
N TYR A 54 3.48 -11.85 -9.29
CA TYR A 54 2.88 -12.56 -10.42
C TYR A 54 3.94 -12.90 -11.46
N LEU A 55 3.81 -14.05 -12.13
CA LEU A 55 4.69 -14.43 -13.24
C LEU A 55 4.37 -13.65 -14.52
N TYR A 56 3.08 -13.41 -14.79
CA TYR A 56 2.62 -12.70 -15.98
C TYR A 56 2.19 -11.27 -15.64
N LYS A 57 2.52 -10.33 -16.53
CA LYS A 57 2.21 -8.90 -16.37
C LYS A 57 0.71 -8.66 -16.34
N GLU A 58 -0.02 -9.40 -17.16
CA GLU A 58 -1.45 -9.31 -17.37
C GLU A 58 -2.20 -9.66 -16.09
N ASP A 59 -1.71 -10.65 -15.33
CA ASP A 59 -2.27 -11.03 -14.03
C ASP A 59 -2.09 -9.91 -13.01
N ALA A 60 -0.90 -9.33 -12.95
CA ALA A 60 -0.61 -8.18 -12.08
C ALA A 60 -1.50 -6.97 -12.44
N LEU A 61 -1.70 -6.68 -13.74
CA LEU A 61 -2.54 -5.57 -14.18
C LEU A 61 -4.03 -5.81 -13.87
N ARG A 62 -4.55 -7.02 -14.10
CA ARG A 62 -5.93 -7.38 -13.70
C ARG A 62 -6.11 -7.25 -12.20
N ARG A 63 -5.14 -7.70 -11.41
CA ARG A 63 -5.15 -7.57 -9.96
C ARG A 63 -5.13 -6.11 -9.51
N GLU A 64 -4.22 -5.30 -10.04
CA GLU A 64 -4.13 -3.86 -9.74
C GLU A 64 -5.47 -3.17 -10.04
N LYS A 65 -6.07 -3.45 -11.20
CA LYS A 65 -7.38 -2.91 -11.59
C LYS A 65 -8.47 -3.31 -10.60
N TYR A 66 -8.52 -4.57 -10.18
CA TYR A 66 -9.47 -5.05 -9.18
C TYR A 66 -9.27 -4.35 -7.83
N LEU A 67 -8.03 -4.24 -7.36
CA LEU A 67 -7.70 -3.63 -6.07
C LEU A 67 -8.07 -2.14 -5.99
N LYS A 68 -8.09 -1.43 -7.12
CA LYS A 68 -8.56 -0.04 -7.21
C LYS A 68 -10.08 0.12 -7.18
N THR A 69 -10.86 -0.97 -7.26
CA THR A 69 -12.32 -0.91 -7.10
C THR A 69 -12.74 -0.79 -5.63
N ASN A 70 -13.98 -0.38 -5.37
CA ASN A 70 -14.54 -0.35 -4.00
C ASN A 70 -14.54 -1.72 -3.31
N LYS A 71 -14.71 -2.81 -4.07
CA LYS A 71 -14.64 -4.18 -3.53
C LYS A 71 -13.19 -4.54 -3.21
N GLY A 72 -12.26 -4.32 -4.14
CA GLY A 72 -10.83 -4.59 -3.92
C GLY A 72 -10.21 -3.77 -2.79
N SER A 73 -10.62 -2.50 -2.65
CA SER A 73 -10.14 -1.65 -1.56
C SER A 73 -10.61 -2.17 -0.18
N ARG A 74 -11.81 -2.75 -0.09
CA ARG A 74 -12.29 -3.45 1.12
C ARG A 74 -11.48 -4.71 1.41
N VAL A 75 -11.12 -5.47 0.38
CA VAL A 75 -10.23 -6.64 0.52
C VAL A 75 -8.89 -6.23 1.13
N ILE A 76 -8.24 -5.15 0.66
CA ILE A 76 -6.99 -4.66 1.26
C ILE A 76 -7.16 -4.29 2.73
N LYS A 77 -8.24 -3.59 3.08
CA LYS A 77 -8.53 -3.21 4.48
C LYS A 77 -8.72 -4.43 5.38
N ASN A 78 -9.36 -5.48 4.87
CA ASN A 78 -9.56 -6.72 5.61
C ASN A 78 -8.25 -7.52 5.75
N MET A 79 -7.46 -7.64 4.67
CA MET A 79 -6.16 -8.33 4.68
C MET A 79 -5.16 -7.66 5.62
N LEU A 80 -5.18 -6.32 5.70
CA LEU A 80 -4.28 -5.52 6.52
C LEU A 80 -4.99 -4.98 7.78
N ARG A 81 -6.03 -5.67 8.26
CA ARG A 81 -6.86 -5.21 9.40
C ARG A 81 -6.00 -4.84 10.61
N ASP A 82 -5.09 -5.72 11.00
CA ASP A 82 -4.30 -5.54 12.21
C ASP A 82 -3.24 -4.46 12.01
N TYR A 83 -2.65 -4.34 10.82
CA TYR A 83 -1.79 -3.21 10.46
C TYR A 83 -2.54 -1.88 10.63
N PHE A 84 -3.76 -1.79 10.10
CA PHE A 84 -4.59 -0.59 10.24
C PHE A 84 -5.12 -0.37 11.66
N TYR A 85 -5.26 -1.41 12.48
CA TYR A 85 -5.62 -1.27 13.90
C TYR A 85 -4.49 -0.61 14.68
N HIS A 86 -3.29 -1.18 14.61
CA HIS A 86 -2.13 -0.69 15.37
C HIS A 86 -1.65 0.69 14.92
N THR A 87 -1.78 1.03 13.64
CA THR A 87 -1.40 2.36 13.14
C THR A 87 -2.36 3.48 13.54
N ARG A 88 -3.60 3.15 13.93
CA ARG A 88 -4.59 4.12 14.44
C ARG A 88 -4.51 4.29 15.96
N SER A 89 -4.25 3.22 16.71
CA SER A 89 -4.15 3.27 18.18
C SER A 89 -2.92 4.02 18.70
N THR A 90 -1.84 4.07 17.92
CA THR A 90 -0.64 4.86 18.26
C THR A 90 -0.89 6.37 18.40
N VAL A 91 -2.00 6.89 17.88
CA VAL A 91 -2.36 8.31 17.99
C VAL A 91 -3.22 8.60 19.23
N SER A 92 -3.88 7.60 19.83
CA SER A 92 -4.84 7.81 20.94
C SER A 92 -4.31 7.45 22.34
N GLY A 93 -3.03 7.11 22.49
CA GLY A 93 -2.41 6.86 23.79
C GLY A 93 -2.94 5.63 24.56
N ARG A 94 -3.87 4.85 24.01
CA ARG A 94 -4.31 3.59 24.63
C ARG A 94 -3.46 2.42 24.11
N LYS A 95 -2.48 2.01 24.91
CA LYS A 95 -1.95 0.63 24.84
C LYS A 95 -3.09 -0.31 25.24
N ILE A 96 -3.72 -0.95 24.26
CA ILE A 96 -4.64 -2.06 24.51
C ILE A 96 -3.82 -3.33 24.30
N LYS A 97 -3.73 -4.17 25.35
CA LYS A 97 -3.04 -5.46 25.31
C LYS A 97 -3.63 -6.31 24.18
N SER A 98 -2.80 -6.76 23.25
CA SER A 98 -3.21 -7.80 22.30
C SER A 98 -3.31 -9.11 23.07
N ASN A 99 -4.52 -9.62 23.24
CA ASN A 99 -4.73 -10.99 23.71
C ASN A 99 -4.59 -11.92 22.51
N PHE A 100 -3.35 -12.29 22.21
CA PHE A 100 -2.97 -13.51 21.50
C PHE A 100 -1.69 -14.03 22.14
#